data_AF-A0A2T7NMG2-F1
#
_entry.id   AF-A0A2T7NMG2-F1
#
_cell.length_a   1.000
_cell.length_b   1.000
_cell.length_c   1.000
_cell.angle_alpha   90.00
_cell.angle_beta   90.00
_cell.angle_gamma   90.00
#
_symmetry.space_group_name_H-M   'P 1'
#
loop_
_entity.id
_entity.type
_entity.pdbx_description
1 polymer ?
#
loop_
_entity_poly.entity_id
_entity_poly.type
_entity_poly.pdbx_seq_one_letter_code
_entity_poly.pdbx_strand_id
1 'polypeptide(L)'
;MSCSSRRRVVSGTSTALLCFILMMLGGGGGIVDGLQQPAVEEISLDQQAVGIGGLQTQVIALQREVNKLKARAAKAVSFTVYSSKPTMTAINQGIFVFDMVVSNIANGYDALTGVFTAPYSGTYLFVLNIMVDNNNKYIQVAIDKSGTLLALTHADSINDPWDKGMCHVTAHLNSGDRVYVRHNAGLPELFGERWSSFSGILALHATGEINTPSKAASRKMDSDYRRELGTMRWKVLLCFFLTFVGDGLVDGLQKRSDDVNPLQQVVQQQSLIIQQQAAKLTALQNAFNELRVELITELRARAEKAGE
;
A
#
# COMPACT_ATOMS: atom_id res chain seq x y z
N MET A 1 13.55 61.01 34.07
CA MET A 1 14.60 60.62 33.12
C MET A 1 13.93 60.16 31.84
N SER A 2 14.20 60.88 30.76
CA SER A 2 13.66 60.69 29.41
C SER A 2 14.41 59.56 28.70
N CYS A 3 13.72 58.72 27.93
CA CYS A 3 14.22 58.30 26.62
C CYS A 3 13.07 57.80 25.73
N SER A 4 12.88 58.48 24.60
CA SER A 4 11.88 58.23 23.55
C SER A 4 12.55 57.70 22.28
N SER A 5 11.89 56.80 21.54
CA SER A 5 12.12 56.55 20.11
C SER A 5 10.94 55.73 19.57
N ARG A 6 9.83 56.34 19.12
CA ARG A 6 9.50 57.00 17.85
C ARG A 6 9.70 56.14 16.58
N ARG A 7 8.61 55.44 16.20
CA ARG A 7 8.35 54.91 14.85
C ARG A 7 8.42 56.04 13.83
N ARG A 8 9.12 55.81 12.71
CA ARG A 8 9.18 56.74 11.57
C ARG A 8 8.31 56.19 10.43
N VAL A 9 7.21 56.89 10.18
CA VAL A 9 6.38 56.78 8.97
C VAL A 9 7.13 57.51 7.86
N VAL A 10 7.36 56.86 6.72
CA VAL A 10 7.92 57.48 5.52
C VAL A 10 6.74 57.91 4.66
N SER A 11 6.38 59.19 4.74
CA SER A 11 5.38 59.83 3.87
C SER A 11 6.04 60.34 2.59
N GLY A 12 5.45 60.01 1.45
CA GLY A 12 5.92 60.41 0.13
C GLY A 12 5.85 61.92 -0.11
N THR A 13 6.98 62.48 -0.54
CA THR A 13 7.08 63.84 -1.10
C THR A 13 8.21 63.88 -2.15
N SER A 14 8.14 63.04 -3.18
CA SER A 14 9.17 63.06 -4.25
C SER A 14 8.64 62.64 -5.63
N THR A 15 7.40 63.00 -5.96
CA THR A 15 6.84 62.83 -7.33
C THR A 15 6.22 64.12 -7.89
N ALA A 16 6.06 65.17 -7.09
CA ALA A 16 5.48 66.44 -7.56
C ALA A 16 6.51 67.40 -8.22
N LEU A 17 7.82 67.15 -8.08
CA LEU A 17 8.87 68.06 -8.57
C LEU A 17 9.32 67.77 -10.02
N LEU A 18 8.96 66.62 -10.60
CA LEU A 18 9.34 66.27 -11.99
C LEU A 18 8.32 66.74 -13.04
N CYS A 19 7.06 66.99 -12.66
CA CYS A 19 6.03 67.45 -13.61
C CYS A 19 6.11 68.95 -13.95
N PHE A 20 6.80 69.76 -13.16
CA PHE A 20 6.87 71.21 -13.38
C PHE A 20 7.98 71.65 -14.34
N ILE A 21 8.98 70.79 -14.61
CA ILE A 21 10.13 71.12 -15.47
C ILE A 21 9.84 70.84 -16.96
N LEU A 22 8.82 70.04 -17.28
CA LEU A 22 8.46 69.69 -18.67
C LEU A 22 7.48 70.66 -19.36
N MET A 23 6.92 71.66 -18.66
CA MET A 23 5.90 72.56 -19.25
C MET A 23 6.40 73.95 -19.65
N MET A 24 7.70 74.28 -19.47
CA MET A 24 8.18 75.67 -19.66
C MET A 24 9.25 75.85 -20.74
N LEU A 25 9.48 74.87 -21.62
CA LEU A 25 10.40 75.04 -22.75
C LEU A 25 9.81 74.49 -24.05
N GLY A 26 9.34 75.41 -24.89
CA GLY A 26 9.40 75.23 -26.34
C GLY A 26 8.07 75.03 -27.07
N GLY A 27 7.33 76.12 -27.22
CA GLY A 27 6.45 76.28 -28.38
C GLY A 27 7.28 76.59 -29.63
N GLY A 28 6.99 75.91 -30.74
CA GLY A 28 7.55 76.17 -32.06
C GLY A 28 6.88 75.28 -33.09
N GLY A 29 6.12 75.89 -34.02
CA GLY A 29 5.34 75.18 -35.02
C GLY A 29 6.18 74.45 -36.07
N GLY A 30 5.60 73.41 -36.66
CA GLY A 30 6.19 72.66 -37.75
C GLY A 30 5.41 71.36 -38.03
N ILE A 31 4.85 71.29 -39.23
CA ILE A 31 4.12 70.21 -39.86
C ILE A 31 4.90 68.88 -39.75
N VAL A 32 4.28 67.82 -39.21
CA VAL A 32 4.52 66.43 -39.64
C VAL A 32 3.23 65.62 -39.55
N ASP A 33 2.90 65.03 -40.70
CA ASP A 33 1.82 64.10 -40.94
C ASP A 33 1.85 62.86 -40.03
N GLY A 34 0.63 62.36 -39.80
CA GLY A 34 0.26 60.97 -39.54
C GLY A 34 1.34 60.00 -39.03
N LEU A 35 1.34 59.75 -37.73
CA LEU A 35 1.59 58.42 -37.20
C LEU A 35 0.60 58.16 -36.05
N GLN A 36 -0.50 57.51 -36.39
CA GLN A 36 -1.33 56.77 -35.46
C GLN A 36 -0.42 55.82 -34.66
N GLN A 37 -0.21 56.08 -33.38
CA GLN A 37 0.40 55.08 -32.49
C GLN A 37 -0.57 53.91 -32.38
N PRO A 38 -0.16 52.65 -32.66
CA PRO A 38 -1.00 51.52 -32.35
C PRO A 38 -1.16 51.48 -30.83
N ALA A 39 -2.41 51.44 -30.37
CA ALA A 39 -2.74 51.21 -28.97
C ALA A 39 -2.08 49.89 -28.55
N VAL A 40 -0.97 49.98 -27.82
CA VAL A 40 -0.46 48.84 -27.08
C VAL A 40 -1.46 48.62 -25.96
N GLU A 41 -2.27 47.58 -26.12
CA GLU A 41 -3.21 47.11 -25.11
C GLU A 41 -2.38 46.70 -23.88
N GLU A 42 -2.18 47.64 -22.96
CA GLU A 42 -1.61 47.36 -21.63
C GLU A 42 -2.55 46.35 -20.97
N ILE A 43 -2.18 45.07 -21.00
CA ILE A 43 -2.80 44.06 -20.15
C ILE A 43 -2.68 44.60 -18.73
N SER A 44 -3.82 45.02 -18.15
CA SER A 44 -3.83 45.71 -16.86
C SER A 44 -3.04 44.90 -15.84
N LEU A 45 -2.06 45.53 -15.18
CA LEU A 45 -1.26 44.91 -14.12
C LEU A 45 -2.15 44.22 -13.05
N ASP A 46 -3.36 44.75 -12.88
CA ASP A 46 -4.41 44.24 -12.01
C ASP A 46 -4.93 42.86 -12.46
N GLN A 47 -5.11 42.61 -13.76
CA GLN A 47 -5.47 41.27 -14.27
C GLN A 47 -4.36 40.24 -14.03
N GLN A 48 -3.09 40.64 -14.17
CA GLN A 48 -1.97 39.76 -13.85
C GLN A 48 -1.87 39.47 -12.33
N ALA A 49 -2.11 40.48 -11.49
CA ALA A 49 -2.11 40.32 -10.03
C ALA A 49 -3.20 39.38 -9.53
N VAL A 50 -4.40 39.44 -10.12
CA VAL A 50 -5.51 38.50 -9.84
C VAL A 50 -5.14 37.07 -10.27
N GLY A 51 -4.53 36.91 -11.45
CA GLY A 51 -4.05 35.60 -11.92
C GLY A 51 -3.00 34.98 -11.01
N ILE A 52 -2.01 35.77 -10.58
CA ILE A 52 -0.96 35.35 -9.65
C ILE A 52 -1.54 34.96 -8.28
N GLY A 53 -2.49 35.75 -7.75
CA GLY A 53 -3.17 35.43 -6.48
C GLY A 53 -3.99 34.14 -6.55
N GLY A 54 -4.65 33.89 -7.69
CA GLY A 54 -5.38 32.64 -7.95
C GLY A 54 -4.45 31.42 -7.98
N LEU A 55 -3.32 31.52 -8.70
CA LEU A 55 -2.29 30.48 -8.77
C LEU A 55 -1.66 30.19 -7.41
N GLN A 56 -1.34 31.22 -6.63
CA GLN A 56 -0.80 31.06 -5.27
C GLN A 56 -1.77 30.29 -4.36
N THR A 57 -3.07 30.57 -4.47
CA THR A 57 -4.10 29.87 -3.70
C THR A 57 -4.17 28.38 -4.07
N GLN A 58 -4.08 28.06 -5.36
CA GLN A 58 -4.06 26.67 -5.84
C GLN A 58 -2.80 25.92 -5.39
N VAL A 59 -1.62 26.54 -5.46
CA VAL A 59 -0.36 25.94 -4.99
C VAL A 59 -0.44 25.61 -3.49
N ILE A 60 -1.00 26.50 -2.67
CA ILE A 60 -1.18 26.26 -1.23
C ILE A 60 -2.17 25.11 -0.98
N ALA A 61 -3.24 25.01 -1.77
CA ALA A 61 -4.21 23.92 -1.66
C ALA A 61 -3.58 22.57 -2.03
N LEU A 62 -2.85 22.52 -3.15
CA LEU A 62 -2.12 21.34 -3.61
C LEU A 62 -1.06 20.91 -2.58
N GLN A 63 -0.30 21.86 -2.03
CA GLN A 63 0.70 21.56 -1.00
C GLN A 63 0.07 20.96 0.25
N ARG A 64 -1.12 21.44 0.64
CA ARG A 64 -1.89 20.85 1.76
C ARG A 64 -2.34 19.43 1.45
N GLU A 65 -2.85 19.16 0.24
CA GLU A 65 -3.24 17.81 -0.14
C GLU A 65 -2.04 16.86 -0.24
N VAL A 66 -0.91 17.30 -0.81
CA VAL A 66 0.34 16.52 -0.82
C VAL A 66 0.79 16.20 0.61
N ASN A 67 0.73 17.16 1.53
CA ASN A 67 1.11 16.93 2.93
C ASN A 67 0.15 15.94 3.62
N LYS A 68 -1.16 16.02 3.36
CA LYS A 68 -2.13 15.03 3.86
C LYS A 68 -1.88 13.64 3.28
N LEU A 69 -1.57 13.53 1.99
CA LEU A 69 -1.28 12.26 1.34
C LEU A 69 0.03 11.67 1.85
N LYS A 70 1.08 12.48 2.06
CA LYS A 70 2.32 12.07 2.72
C LYS A 70 2.06 11.56 4.14
N ALA A 71 1.23 12.26 4.93
CA ALA A 71 0.86 11.82 6.28
C ALA A 71 0.06 10.50 6.27
N ARG A 72 -0.79 10.26 5.26
CA ARG A 72 -1.50 8.99 5.08
C ARG A 72 -0.57 7.86 4.66
N ALA A 73 0.40 8.14 3.79
CA ALA A 73 1.42 7.18 3.36
C ALA A 73 2.43 6.83 4.47
N ALA A 74 2.61 7.71 5.46
CA ALA A 74 3.57 7.54 6.57
C ALA A 74 3.12 6.54 7.65
N LYS A 75 1.99 5.85 7.49
CA LYS A 75 1.49 4.88 8.47
C LYS A 75 2.12 3.51 8.24
N ALA A 76 3.36 3.33 8.71
CA ALA A 76 4.01 2.04 8.76
C ALA A 76 3.67 1.32 10.08
N VAL A 77 3.39 0.01 9.99
CA VAL A 77 3.24 -0.87 11.15
C VAL A 77 3.91 -2.18 10.79
N SER A 78 4.81 -2.64 11.63
CA SER A 78 5.40 -3.97 11.51
C SER A 78 5.97 -4.41 12.83
N PHE A 79 5.96 -5.72 13.07
CA PHE A 79 6.69 -6.31 14.18
C PHE A 79 7.21 -7.69 13.79
N THR A 80 8.31 -8.07 14.46
CA THR A 80 8.86 -9.41 14.41
C THR A 80 9.34 -9.75 15.81
N VAL A 81 8.84 -10.86 16.35
CA VAL A 81 9.13 -11.31 17.72
C VAL A 81 9.45 -12.80 17.77
N TYR A 82 10.22 -13.19 18.79
CA TYR A 82 10.57 -14.57 19.10
C TYR A 82 10.69 -14.76 20.61
N SER A 83 10.87 -16.01 21.07
CA SER A 83 11.08 -16.30 22.49
C SER A 83 12.56 -16.34 22.86
N SER A 84 12.93 -15.74 23.99
CA SER A 84 14.25 -15.91 24.60
C SER A 84 14.46 -17.31 25.19
N LYS A 85 13.37 -18.00 25.55
CA LYS A 85 13.39 -19.28 26.25
C LYS A 85 13.49 -20.45 25.28
N PRO A 86 14.19 -21.55 25.64
CA PRO A 86 14.22 -22.79 24.86
C PRO A 86 12.85 -23.43 24.76
N THR A 87 12.07 -23.40 25.85
CA THR A 87 10.70 -23.93 25.88
C THR A 87 9.73 -22.81 26.18
N MET A 88 8.70 -22.69 25.35
CA MET A 88 7.57 -21.79 25.52
C MET A 88 6.35 -22.59 25.95
N THR A 89 5.71 -22.18 27.02
CA THR A 89 4.40 -22.71 27.42
C THR A 89 3.36 -21.61 27.28
N ALA A 90 2.19 -21.96 26.78
CA ALA A 90 1.07 -21.04 26.69
C ALA A 90 0.63 -20.57 28.10
N ILE A 91 0.42 -19.27 28.27
CA ILE A 91 -0.09 -18.65 29.52
C ILE A 91 -1.50 -18.10 29.30
N ASN A 92 -2.22 -17.69 30.36
CA ASN A 92 -3.45 -16.88 30.29
C ASN A 92 -4.40 -17.20 29.12
N GLN A 93 -5.30 -18.17 29.29
CA GLN A 93 -6.24 -18.62 28.25
C GLN A 93 -5.56 -19.22 26.99
N GLY A 94 -4.29 -19.63 27.11
CA GLY A 94 -3.58 -20.37 26.06
C GLY A 94 -2.76 -19.51 25.11
N ILE A 95 -2.41 -18.27 25.47
CA ILE A 95 -1.60 -17.36 24.64
C ILE A 95 -0.10 -17.69 24.76
N PHE A 96 0.58 -17.76 23.61
CA PHE A 96 2.05 -17.82 23.56
C PHE A 96 2.63 -16.41 23.53
N VAL A 97 3.50 -16.10 24.51
CA VAL A 97 4.17 -14.81 24.62
C VAL A 97 5.57 -14.90 24.04
N PHE A 98 5.85 -14.09 23.02
CA PHE A 98 7.17 -13.92 22.43
C PHE A 98 7.80 -12.66 23.02
N ASP A 99 8.68 -12.84 23.98
CA ASP A 99 9.22 -11.76 24.83
C ASP A 99 10.36 -10.95 24.19
N MET A 100 10.99 -11.49 23.13
CA MET A 100 12.07 -10.82 22.42
C MET A 100 11.57 -10.12 21.16
N VAL A 101 11.84 -8.82 21.08
CA VAL A 101 11.44 -7.96 19.96
C VAL A 101 12.62 -7.69 19.03
N VAL A 102 12.48 -8.07 17.75
CA VAL A 102 13.43 -7.68 16.69
C VAL A 102 13.04 -6.31 16.14
N SER A 103 11.75 -6.09 15.88
CA SER A 103 11.18 -4.83 15.44
C SER A 103 9.75 -4.69 15.96
N ASN A 104 9.30 -3.45 16.18
CA ASN A 104 7.93 -3.15 16.61
C ASN A 104 7.54 -1.71 16.22
N ILE A 105 7.52 -1.44 14.92
CA ILE A 105 7.14 -0.14 14.37
C ILE A 105 5.67 0.15 14.74
N ALA A 106 5.42 1.35 15.24
CA ALA A 106 4.16 1.81 15.82
C ALA A 106 3.74 1.10 17.12
N ASN A 107 4.65 0.33 17.75
CA ASN A 107 4.47 -0.29 19.08
C ASN A 107 3.15 -1.07 19.24
N GLY A 108 2.72 -1.77 18.18
CA GLY A 108 1.46 -2.51 18.19
C GLY A 108 1.54 -3.82 18.98
N TYR A 109 2.72 -4.45 19.06
CA TYR A 109 2.91 -5.69 19.82
C TYR A 109 3.32 -5.41 21.27
N ASP A 110 2.69 -6.07 22.22
CA ASP A 110 3.06 -6.04 23.64
C ASP A 110 3.76 -7.35 24.04
N ALA A 111 5.07 -7.25 24.32
CA ALA A 111 5.93 -8.38 24.65
C ALA A 111 5.67 -8.97 26.04
N LEU A 112 4.93 -8.28 26.92
CA LEU A 112 4.53 -8.83 28.22
C LEU A 112 3.27 -9.69 28.10
N THR A 113 2.36 -9.33 27.18
CA THR A 113 1.07 -10.02 27.03
C THR A 113 1.02 -10.98 25.84
N GLY A 114 1.93 -10.84 24.88
CA GLY A 114 1.94 -11.62 23.64
C GLY A 114 0.94 -11.15 22.60
N VAL A 115 0.31 -9.97 22.81
CA VAL A 115 -0.82 -9.50 22.01
C VAL A 115 -0.41 -8.34 21.11
N PHE A 116 -0.76 -8.46 19.83
CA PHE A 116 -0.74 -7.35 18.89
C PHE A 116 -2.07 -6.59 18.92
N THR A 117 -2.03 -5.28 19.04
CA THR A 117 -3.19 -4.39 18.91
C THR A 117 -3.01 -3.52 17.68
N ALA A 118 -3.94 -3.58 16.73
CA ALA A 118 -3.86 -2.83 15.49
C ALA A 118 -3.92 -1.31 15.75
N PRO A 119 -2.86 -0.53 15.46
CA PRO A 119 -2.89 0.91 15.69
C PRO A 119 -3.80 1.61 14.65
N TYR A 120 -3.87 1.07 13.43
CA TYR A 120 -4.66 1.63 12.33
C TYR A 120 -5.54 0.56 11.69
N SER A 121 -6.69 0.99 11.14
CA SER A 121 -7.52 0.11 10.32
C SER A 121 -6.83 -0.18 8.98
N GLY A 122 -6.89 -1.43 8.53
CA GLY A 122 -6.22 -1.86 7.31
C GLY A 122 -6.13 -3.37 7.15
N THR A 123 -5.51 -3.78 6.05
CA THR A 123 -5.21 -5.18 5.76
C THR A 123 -3.82 -5.51 6.29
N TYR A 124 -3.76 -6.47 7.20
CA TYR A 124 -2.54 -6.95 7.83
C TYR A 124 -2.21 -8.35 7.32
N LEU A 125 -0.92 -8.62 7.15
CA LEU A 125 -0.39 -9.97 6.96
C LEU A 125 0.27 -10.40 8.28
N PHE A 126 -0.09 -11.57 8.77
CA PHE A 126 0.55 -12.23 9.89
C PHE A 126 1.20 -13.53 9.44
N VAL A 127 2.39 -13.82 9.94
CA VAL A 127 3.12 -15.07 9.71
C VAL A 127 3.55 -15.63 11.05
N LEU A 128 3.26 -16.91 11.26
CA LEU A 128 3.64 -17.68 12.43
C LEU A 128 4.46 -18.87 11.99
N ASN A 129 5.65 -19.01 12.59
CA ASN A 129 6.46 -20.21 12.49
C ASN A 129 6.59 -20.81 13.89
N ILE A 130 6.45 -22.14 13.98
CA ILE A 130 6.59 -22.88 15.22
C ILE A 130 7.55 -24.05 15.02
N MET A 131 8.15 -24.50 16.12
CA MET A 131 8.94 -25.72 16.17
C MET A 131 8.60 -26.51 17.42
N VAL A 132 8.67 -27.83 17.32
CA VAL A 132 8.63 -28.76 18.45
C VAL A 132 9.93 -29.57 18.48
N ASP A 133 10.54 -29.71 19.64
CA ASP A 133 11.87 -30.32 19.82
C ASP A 133 11.83 -31.78 20.30
N ASN A 134 10.72 -32.20 20.92
CA ASN A 134 10.69 -33.42 21.70
C ASN A 134 9.94 -34.56 20.98
N ASN A 135 10.56 -35.73 20.86
CA ASN A 135 9.92 -36.93 20.32
C ASN A 135 8.67 -37.28 21.14
N ASN A 136 7.55 -37.49 20.44
CA ASN A 136 6.23 -37.82 21.02
C ASN A 136 5.36 -36.63 21.46
N LYS A 137 5.40 -35.52 20.72
CA LYS A 137 4.46 -34.40 20.90
C LYS A 137 3.83 -33.99 19.58
N TYR A 138 2.53 -33.74 19.59
CA TYR A 138 1.90 -32.93 18.55
C TYR A 138 1.32 -31.67 19.16
N ILE A 139 1.29 -30.60 18.37
CA ILE A 139 0.65 -29.35 18.76
C ILE A 139 -0.10 -28.75 17.58
N GLN A 140 -1.19 -28.05 17.90
CA GLN A 140 -1.83 -27.11 17.00
C GLN A 140 -1.82 -25.72 17.62
N VAL A 141 -1.40 -24.75 16.82
CA VAL A 141 -1.28 -23.36 17.24
C VAL A 141 -2.03 -22.48 16.25
N ALA A 142 -2.76 -21.49 16.77
CA ALA A 142 -3.59 -20.62 15.98
C ALA A 142 -3.15 -19.16 16.05
N ILE A 143 -3.34 -18.44 14.96
CA ILE A 143 -3.45 -16.97 14.97
C ILE A 143 -4.92 -16.66 15.20
N ASP A 144 -5.21 -15.93 16.28
CA ASP A 144 -6.57 -15.65 16.73
C ASP A 144 -6.80 -14.15 16.86
N LYS A 145 -7.97 -13.69 16.43
CA LYS A 145 -8.43 -12.32 16.56
C LYS A 145 -9.61 -12.28 17.52
N SER A 146 -9.36 -11.89 18.77
CA SER A 146 -10.40 -11.73 19.81
C SER A 146 -11.42 -12.88 19.88
N GLY A 147 -10.95 -14.13 19.82
CA GLY A 147 -11.75 -15.36 19.83
C GLY A 147 -12.11 -15.92 18.45
N THR A 148 -11.75 -15.24 17.36
CA THR A 148 -11.96 -15.72 15.98
C THR A 148 -10.69 -16.35 15.46
N LEU A 149 -10.74 -17.65 15.17
CA LEU A 149 -9.64 -18.39 14.51
C LEU A 149 -9.39 -17.80 13.12
N LEU A 150 -8.19 -17.26 12.87
CA LEU A 150 -7.80 -16.71 11.57
C LEU A 150 -6.92 -17.68 10.76
N ALA A 151 -5.98 -18.34 11.42
CA ALA A 151 -5.09 -19.33 10.82
C ALA A 151 -4.76 -20.42 11.82
N LEU A 152 -4.39 -21.60 11.33
CA LEU A 152 -3.98 -22.74 12.14
C LEU A 152 -2.73 -23.37 11.53
N THR A 153 -1.80 -23.79 12.39
CA THR A 153 -0.67 -24.63 12.01
C THR A 153 -0.56 -25.83 12.93
N HIS A 154 0.15 -26.85 12.47
CA HIS A 154 0.37 -28.11 13.15
C HIS A 154 1.85 -28.48 13.02
N ALA A 155 2.40 -29.05 14.09
CA ALA A 155 3.70 -29.70 14.09
C ALA A 155 3.57 -30.98 14.92
N ASP A 156 4.21 -32.04 14.46
CA ASP A 156 4.12 -33.37 15.05
C ASP A 156 5.50 -34.03 15.06
N SER A 157 6.05 -34.16 16.26
CA SER A 157 7.33 -34.82 16.51
C SER A 157 7.16 -36.25 17.04
N ILE A 158 6.04 -36.94 16.79
CA ILE A 158 5.84 -38.31 17.27
C ILE A 158 6.91 -39.28 16.74
N ASN A 159 7.30 -39.15 15.47
CA ASN A 159 8.25 -40.05 14.82
C ASN A 159 9.56 -39.37 14.39
N ASP A 160 9.64 -38.03 14.46
CA ASP A 160 10.79 -37.24 14.02
C ASP A 160 10.91 -35.98 14.89
N PRO A 161 11.99 -35.79 15.68
CA PRO A 161 12.12 -34.59 16.50
C PRO A 161 12.41 -33.38 15.62
N TRP A 162 12.26 -32.18 16.19
CA TRP A 162 12.62 -30.91 15.51
C TRP A 162 11.69 -30.52 14.36
N ASP A 163 10.44 -31.02 14.36
CA ASP A 163 9.45 -30.70 13.34
C ASP A 163 9.00 -29.22 13.40
N LYS A 164 8.59 -28.68 12.25
CA LYS A 164 8.22 -27.28 12.06
C LYS A 164 6.85 -27.13 11.43
N GLY A 165 6.06 -26.22 12.02
CA GLY A 165 4.79 -25.77 11.46
C GLY A 165 4.86 -24.31 11.06
N MET A 166 4.20 -23.94 9.97
CA MET A 166 3.97 -22.54 9.60
C MET A 166 2.51 -22.31 9.23
N CYS A 167 1.99 -21.12 9.55
CA CYS A 167 0.77 -20.60 8.93
C CYS A 167 0.86 -19.09 8.73
N HIS A 168 0.03 -18.57 7.84
CA HIS A 168 -0.10 -17.14 7.61
C HIS A 168 -1.56 -16.77 7.36
N VAL A 169 -1.89 -15.50 7.54
CA VAL A 169 -3.21 -14.96 7.19
C VAL A 169 -3.12 -13.49 6.82
N THR A 170 -3.86 -13.13 5.78
CA THR A 170 -4.14 -11.74 5.43
C THR A 170 -5.55 -11.41 5.88
N ALA A 171 -5.70 -10.48 6.83
CA ALA A 171 -6.99 -10.13 7.40
C ALA A 171 -7.14 -8.62 7.54
N HIS A 172 -8.38 -8.15 7.36
CA HIS A 172 -8.73 -6.78 7.70
C HIS A 172 -8.90 -6.63 9.21
N LEU A 173 -8.20 -5.66 9.77
CA LEU A 173 -8.32 -5.26 11.17
C LEU A 173 -8.83 -3.82 11.23
N ASN A 174 -9.74 -3.57 12.17
CA ASN A 174 -10.04 -2.23 12.62
C ASN A 174 -8.98 -1.79 13.64
N SER A 175 -8.76 -0.48 13.76
CA SER A 175 -7.98 0.08 14.86
C SER A 175 -8.54 -0.42 16.20
N GLY A 176 -7.65 -0.91 17.06
CA GLY A 176 -7.98 -1.52 18.35
C GLY A 176 -8.25 -3.03 18.32
N ASP A 177 -8.38 -3.66 17.15
CA ASP A 177 -8.51 -5.12 17.08
C ASP A 177 -7.24 -5.80 17.62
N ARG A 178 -7.45 -6.88 18.39
CA ARG A 178 -6.38 -7.62 19.07
C ARG A 178 -6.14 -8.96 18.36
N VAL A 179 -4.89 -9.27 18.07
CA VAL A 179 -4.44 -10.52 17.44
C VAL A 179 -3.35 -11.14 18.30
N TYR A 180 -3.43 -12.44 18.54
CA TYR A 180 -2.44 -13.17 19.34
C TYR A 180 -2.30 -14.60 18.86
N VAL A 181 -1.18 -15.22 19.25
CA VAL A 181 -0.90 -16.62 18.98
C VAL A 181 -1.39 -17.42 20.17
N ARG A 182 -2.23 -18.44 19.95
CA ARG A 182 -2.73 -19.30 21.03
C ARG A 182 -2.61 -20.77 20.73
N HIS A 183 -2.48 -21.55 21.78
CA HIS A 183 -2.69 -22.99 21.78
C HIS A 183 -4.10 -23.31 21.27
N ASN A 184 -4.20 -24.38 20.49
CA ASN A 184 -5.46 -24.87 19.96
C ASN A 184 -5.73 -26.33 20.35
N ALA A 185 -4.74 -27.21 20.21
CA ALA A 185 -4.85 -28.62 20.57
C ALA A 185 -3.46 -29.25 20.78
N GLY A 186 -3.42 -30.44 21.36
CA GLY A 186 -2.18 -31.16 21.63
C GLY A 186 -1.46 -30.63 22.87
N LEU A 187 -0.16 -30.91 22.98
CA LEU A 187 0.64 -30.50 24.13
C LEU A 187 0.94 -28.99 24.08
N PRO A 188 1.00 -28.29 25.22
CA PRO A 188 0.99 -26.82 25.26
C PRO A 188 2.38 -26.18 25.12
N GLU A 189 3.36 -26.90 24.56
CA GLU A 189 4.78 -26.50 24.55
C GLU A 189 5.31 -26.33 23.13
N LEU A 190 6.04 -25.24 22.91
CA LEU A 190 6.78 -24.95 21.69
C LEU A 190 8.27 -24.78 21.99
N PHE A 191 9.10 -25.08 21.01
CA PHE A 191 10.52 -24.76 21.05
C PHE A 191 10.76 -23.30 20.63
N GLY A 192 11.38 -22.52 21.50
CA GLY A 192 11.60 -21.08 21.33
C GLY A 192 12.94 -20.75 20.65
N GLU A 193 13.78 -19.92 21.26
CA GLU A 193 15.14 -19.56 20.78
C GLU A 193 15.24 -19.22 19.28
N ARG A 194 14.33 -18.38 18.78
CA ARG A 194 14.19 -17.97 17.35
C ARG A 194 13.64 -19.03 16.40
N TRP A 195 13.50 -20.28 16.83
CA TRP A 195 12.90 -21.33 16.01
C TRP A 195 11.40 -21.16 15.86
N SER A 196 10.74 -20.67 16.91
CA SER A 196 9.37 -20.16 16.85
C SER A 196 9.37 -18.63 16.80
N SER A 197 8.62 -18.07 15.86
CA SER A 197 8.54 -16.62 15.65
C SER A 197 7.16 -16.19 15.18
N PHE A 198 6.79 -14.97 15.54
CA PHE A 198 5.55 -14.35 15.09
C PHE A 198 5.85 -12.96 14.52
N SER A 199 5.31 -12.70 13.34
CA SER A 199 5.55 -11.45 12.62
C SER A 199 4.25 -10.92 12.05
N GLY A 200 4.16 -9.60 11.92
CA GLY A 200 3.03 -8.95 11.28
C GLY A 200 3.42 -7.64 10.61
N ILE A 201 2.71 -7.28 9.54
CA ILE A 201 2.91 -6.03 8.81
C ILE A 201 1.56 -5.49 8.32
N LEU A 202 1.40 -4.16 8.36
CA LEU A 202 0.32 -3.47 7.66
C LEU A 202 0.64 -3.44 6.17
N ALA A 203 -0.04 -4.28 5.39
CA ALA A 203 0.15 -4.36 3.94
C ALA A 203 -0.55 -3.22 3.22
N LEU A 204 -1.79 -2.90 3.62
CA LEU A 204 -2.58 -1.81 3.04
C LEU A 204 -3.33 -1.06 4.13
N HIS A 205 -3.09 0.23 4.25
CA HIS A 205 -3.87 1.10 5.13
C HIS A 205 -5.28 1.32 4.55
N ALA A 206 -6.32 1.21 5.38
CA ALA A 206 -7.68 1.51 4.94
C ALA A 206 -7.86 3.03 4.84
N THR A 207 -7.68 3.58 3.64
CA THR A 207 -8.28 4.87 3.29
C THR A 207 -9.73 4.62 2.95
N GLY A 208 -10.65 5.45 3.47
CA GLY A 208 -12.11 5.22 3.44
C GLY A 208 -12.66 4.59 2.15
N GLU A 209 -13.62 3.69 2.36
CA GLU A 209 -14.34 2.86 1.37
C GLU A 209 -13.50 1.80 0.65
N ILE A 210 -13.05 0.81 1.41
CA ILE A 210 -12.89 -0.54 0.86
C ILE A 210 -14.18 -1.28 1.20
N ASN A 211 -14.97 -1.62 0.19
CA ASN A 211 -16.17 -2.45 0.30
C ASN A 211 -15.82 -3.75 1.04
N THR A 212 -16.05 -3.75 2.35
CA THR A 212 -15.95 -4.98 3.14
C THR A 212 -17.12 -5.87 2.70
N PRO A 213 -16.89 -7.17 2.46
CA PRO A 213 -18.00 -8.10 2.25
C PRO A 213 -18.94 -7.96 3.44
N SER A 214 -20.22 -7.70 3.16
CA SER A 214 -21.22 -7.47 4.20
C SER A 214 -21.18 -8.61 5.23
N LYS A 215 -21.57 -8.34 6.49
CA LYS A 215 -21.65 -9.36 7.57
C LYS A 215 -22.43 -10.63 7.17
N ALA A 216 -23.24 -10.58 6.12
CA ALA A 216 -23.91 -11.73 5.54
C ALA A 216 -22.95 -12.67 4.78
N ALA A 217 -21.95 -12.14 4.08
CA ALA A 217 -20.95 -12.92 3.35
C ALA A 217 -20.00 -13.68 4.28
N SER A 218 -19.58 -13.07 5.39
CA SER A 218 -18.75 -13.75 6.39
C SER A 218 -19.52 -14.84 7.15
N ARG A 219 -20.79 -14.60 7.49
CA ARG A 219 -21.68 -15.64 8.08
C ARG A 219 -21.94 -16.79 7.12
N LYS A 220 -22.09 -16.50 5.82
CA LYS A 220 -22.28 -17.52 4.79
C LYS A 220 -21.03 -18.38 4.61
N MET A 221 -19.84 -17.78 4.59
CA MET A 221 -18.55 -18.49 4.49
C MET A 221 -18.30 -19.40 5.69
N ASP A 222 -18.63 -18.97 6.91
CA ASP A 222 -18.52 -19.81 8.12
C ASP A 222 -19.55 -20.96 8.14
N SER A 223 -20.76 -20.73 7.61
CA SER A 223 -21.79 -21.79 7.46
C SER A 223 -21.42 -22.81 6.39
N ASP A 224 -20.85 -22.34 5.26
CA ASP A 224 -20.41 -23.19 4.15
C ASP A 224 -19.18 -24.02 4.57
N TYR A 225 -18.24 -23.43 5.32
CA TYR A 225 -17.10 -24.15 5.90
C TYR A 225 -17.54 -25.25 6.88
N ARG A 226 -18.52 -24.97 7.74
CA ARG A 226 -19.11 -26.00 8.64
C ARG A 226 -19.87 -27.09 7.88
N ARG A 227 -20.54 -26.78 6.76
CA ARG A 227 -21.17 -27.79 5.88
C ARG A 227 -20.14 -28.65 5.15
N GLU A 228 -19.08 -28.04 4.63
CA GLU A 228 -17.97 -28.73 3.96
C GLU A 228 -17.29 -29.72 4.91
N LEU A 229 -16.98 -29.31 6.15
CA LEU A 229 -16.44 -30.19 7.20
C LEU A 229 -17.36 -31.39 7.53
N GLY A 230 -18.68 -31.20 7.50
CA GLY A 230 -19.64 -32.29 7.67
C GLY A 230 -19.64 -33.30 6.52
N THR A 231 -19.54 -32.82 5.28
CA THR A 231 -19.47 -33.68 4.08
C THR A 231 -18.11 -34.34 3.87
N MET A 232 -17.02 -33.70 4.31
CA MET A 232 -15.65 -34.24 4.26
C MET A 232 -15.52 -35.50 5.14
N ARG A 233 -16.21 -35.58 6.28
CA ARG A 233 -16.20 -36.78 7.15
C ARG A 233 -16.73 -38.03 6.42
N TRP A 234 -17.76 -37.87 5.59
CA TRP A 234 -18.30 -38.95 4.77
C TRP A 234 -17.42 -39.28 3.55
N LYS A 235 -16.82 -38.27 2.92
CA LYS A 235 -15.91 -38.48 1.77
C LYS A 235 -14.60 -39.17 2.19
N VAL A 236 -14.04 -38.83 3.35
CA VAL A 236 -12.87 -39.52 3.91
C VAL A 236 -13.21 -40.95 4.29
N LEU A 237 -14.36 -41.20 4.95
CA LEU A 237 -14.84 -42.56 5.23
C LEU A 237 -15.13 -43.37 3.96
N LEU A 238 -15.66 -42.73 2.90
CA LEU A 238 -15.90 -43.36 1.59
C LEU A 238 -14.59 -43.69 0.87
N CYS A 239 -13.57 -42.82 0.95
CA CYS A 239 -12.24 -43.09 0.43
C CYS A 239 -11.55 -44.25 1.17
N PHE A 240 -11.71 -44.35 2.50
CA PHE A 240 -11.22 -45.51 3.27
C PHE A 240 -11.99 -46.81 2.97
N PHE A 241 -13.28 -46.72 2.61
CA PHE A 241 -14.07 -47.88 2.19
C PHE A 241 -13.72 -48.34 0.77
N LEU A 242 -13.34 -47.42 -0.11
CA LEU A 242 -12.94 -47.72 -1.49
C LEU A 242 -11.49 -48.26 -1.59
N THR A 243 -10.62 -47.96 -0.61
CA THR A 243 -9.27 -48.55 -0.56
C THR A 243 -9.21 -49.95 0.06
N PHE A 244 -10.26 -50.40 0.76
CA PHE A 244 -10.31 -51.75 1.37
C PHE A 244 -10.94 -52.83 0.46
N VAL A 245 -11.50 -52.44 -0.69
CA VAL A 245 -12.11 -53.36 -1.69
C VAL A 245 -11.34 -53.34 -3.03
N GLY A 246 -10.24 -52.59 -3.11
CA GLY A 246 -9.55 -52.28 -4.36
C GLY A 246 -8.22 -52.99 -4.60
N ASP A 247 -7.93 -54.11 -3.94
CA ASP A 247 -6.79 -54.96 -4.34
C ASP A 247 -7.19 -55.82 -5.54
N GLY A 248 -7.12 -55.23 -6.73
CA GLY A 248 -7.24 -55.97 -7.98
C GLY A 248 -7.88 -55.20 -9.12
N LEU A 249 -7.23 -54.15 -9.62
CA LEU A 249 -7.31 -53.69 -11.02
C LEU A 249 -6.46 -52.43 -11.18
N VAL A 250 -5.13 -52.61 -11.22
CA VAL A 250 -4.20 -51.58 -11.68
C VAL A 250 -3.76 -51.95 -13.10
N ASP A 251 -4.70 -51.88 -14.03
CA ASP A 251 -4.38 -51.88 -15.47
C ASP A 251 -5.48 -51.09 -16.19
N GLY A 252 -5.17 -49.88 -16.67
CA GLY A 252 -6.08 -49.13 -17.55
C GLY A 252 -6.39 -47.65 -17.26
N LEU A 253 -5.62 -46.92 -16.44
CA LEU A 253 -5.69 -45.44 -16.47
C LEU A 253 -4.61 -44.86 -17.38
N GLN A 254 -4.86 -44.97 -18.68
CA GLN A 254 -4.13 -44.19 -19.68
C GLN A 254 -4.67 -42.77 -19.67
N LYS A 255 -3.80 -41.82 -19.31
CA LYS A 255 -4.06 -40.37 -19.34
C LYS A 255 -4.60 -39.99 -20.72
N ARG A 256 -5.80 -39.41 -20.80
CA ARG A 256 -6.30 -38.88 -22.09
C ARG A 256 -5.35 -37.77 -22.52
N SER A 257 -4.89 -37.85 -23.76
CA SER A 257 -3.91 -36.95 -24.38
C SER A 257 -4.42 -35.51 -24.55
N ASP A 258 -5.68 -35.23 -24.18
CA ASP A 258 -6.41 -34.03 -24.57
C ASP A 258 -6.64 -33.06 -23.38
N ASP A 259 -6.16 -33.41 -22.18
CA ASP A 259 -6.24 -32.55 -21.00
C ASP A 259 -5.21 -31.42 -21.13
N VAL A 260 -5.60 -30.35 -21.82
CA VAL A 260 -4.82 -29.10 -21.90
C VAL A 260 -4.60 -28.58 -20.48
N ASN A 261 -3.34 -28.45 -20.08
CA ASN A 261 -2.97 -27.97 -18.76
C ASN A 261 -3.51 -26.54 -18.58
N PRO A 262 -4.43 -26.28 -17.63
CA PRO A 262 -5.07 -24.97 -17.46
C PRO A 262 -4.04 -23.85 -17.19
N LEU A 263 -2.87 -24.19 -16.64
CA LEU A 263 -1.76 -23.24 -16.47
C LEU A 263 -1.15 -22.81 -17.80
N GLN A 264 -1.10 -23.72 -18.79
CA GLN A 264 -0.53 -23.43 -20.10
C GLN A 264 -1.41 -22.45 -20.89
N GLN A 265 -2.74 -22.55 -20.74
CA GLN A 265 -3.67 -21.55 -21.30
C GLN A 265 -3.50 -20.17 -20.65
N VAL A 266 -3.38 -20.11 -19.32
CA VAL A 266 -3.17 -18.82 -18.62
C VAL A 266 -1.85 -18.18 -19.05
N VAL A 267 -0.77 -18.97 -19.15
CA VAL A 267 0.54 -18.48 -19.60
C VAL A 267 0.49 -17.98 -21.05
N GLN A 268 -0.17 -18.72 -21.95
CA GLN A 268 -0.35 -18.29 -23.34
C GLN A 268 -1.18 -17.00 -23.43
N GLN A 269 -2.29 -16.90 -22.70
CA GLN A 269 -3.14 -15.72 -22.69
C GLN A 269 -2.39 -14.49 -22.16
N GLN A 270 -1.59 -14.65 -21.10
CA GLN A 270 -0.77 -13.57 -20.57
C GLN A 270 0.32 -13.14 -21.54
N SER A 271 0.96 -14.07 -22.24
CA SER A 271 2.00 -13.75 -23.23
C SER A 271 1.47 -12.90 -24.40
N LEU A 272 0.24 -13.16 -24.84
CA LEU A 272 -0.44 -12.38 -25.89
C LEU A 272 -0.74 -10.95 -25.44
N ILE A 273 -1.20 -10.76 -24.21
CA ILE A 273 -1.48 -9.43 -23.65
C ILE A 273 -0.21 -8.60 -23.58
N ILE A 274 0.91 -9.21 -23.15
CA ILE A 274 2.22 -8.53 -23.05
C ILE A 274 2.70 -8.10 -24.44
N GLN A 275 2.58 -8.96 -25.46
CA GLN A 275 2.97 -8.62 -26.83
C GLN A 275 2.13 -7.47 -27.40
N GLN A 276 0.81 -7.46 -27.12
CA GLN A 276 -0.06 -6.38 -27.58
C GLN A 276 0.27 -5.04 -26.91
N GLN A 277 0.61 -5.07 -25.62
CA GLN A 277 1.05 -3.87 -24.91
C GLN A 277 2.39 -3.35 -25.44
N ALA A 278 3.34 -4.24 -25.73
CA ALA A 278 4.62 -3.86 -26.33
C ALA A 278 4.44 -3.19 -27.70
N ALA A 279 3.57 -3.72 -28.56
CA ALA A 279 3.27 -3.13 -29.86
C ALA A 279 2.66 -1.71 -29.74
N LYS A 280 1.76 -1.50 -28.76
CA LYS A 280 1.18 -0.17 -28.50
C LYS A 280 2.23 0.84 -28.05
N LEU A 281 3.19 0.42 -27.21
CA LEU A 281 4.29 1.29 -26.77
C LEU A 281 5.19 1.70 -27.94
N THR A 282 5.51 0.76 -28.84
CA THR A 282 6.30 1.06 -30.04
C THR A 282 5.58 2.04 -30.97
N ALA A 283 4.27 1.86 -31.19
CA ALA A 283 3.48 2.77 -32.01
C ALA A 283 3.45 4.20 -31.43
N LEU A 284 3.27 4.31 -30.10
CA LEU A 284 3.27 5.60 -29.41
C LEU A 284 4.65 6.28 -29.49
N GLN A 285 5.72 5.51 -29.37
CA GLN A 285 7.08 6.02 -29.49
C GLN A 285 7.37 6.57 -30.90
N ASN A 286 6.87 5.89 -31.93
CA ASN A 286 7.02 6.35 -33.31
C ASN A 286 6.23 7.64 -33.56
N ALA A 287 4.98 7.72 -33.10
CA ALA A 287 4.17 8.94 -33.20
C ALA A 287 4.81 10.13 -32.47
N PHE A 288 5.42 9.89 -31.31
CA PHE A 288 6.17 10.94 -30.59
C PHE A 288 7.41 11.39 -31.37
N ASN A 289 8.12 10.47 -32.03
CA ASN A 289 9.28 10.81 -32.85
C ASN A 289 8.89 11.62 -34.10
N GLU A 290 7.76 11.31 -34.74
CA GLU A 290 7.23 12.09 -35.87
C GLU A 290 6.90 13.52 -35.47
N LEU A 291 6.15 13.71 -34.37
CA LEU A 291 5.83 15.03 -33.83
C LEU A 291 7.07 15.84 -33.46
N ARG A 292 8.12 15.18 -32.95
CA ARG A 292 9.40 15.85 -32.66
C ARG A 292 10.08 16.36 -33.91
N VAL A 293 10.07 15.58 -35.00
CA VAL A 293 10.66 16.01 -36.27
C VAL A 293 9.87 17.19 -36.85
N GLU A 294 8.54 17.12 -36.84
CA GLU A 294 7.66 18.19 -37.31
C GLU A 294 7.89 19.51 -36.55
N LEU A 295 7.98 19.45 -35.21
CA LEU A 295 8.27 20.61 -34.38
C LEU A 295 9.66 21.21 -34.70
N ILE A 296 10.68 20.37 -34.89
CA ILE A 296 12.03 20.84 -35.24
C ILE A 296 12.03 21.53 -36.60
N THR A 297 11.30 20.99 -37.58
CA THR A 297 11.20 21.61 -38.92
C THR A 297 10.47 22.95 -38.87
N GLU A 298 9.40 23.07 -38.08
CA GLU A 298 8.65 24.32 -37.98
C GLU A 298 9.44 25.40 -37.22
N LEU A 299 10.19 25.02 -36.18
CA LEU A 299 11.09 25.95 -35.48
C LEU A 299 12.21 26.46 -36.39
N ARG A 300 12.78 25.61 -37.26
CA ARG A 300 13.78 26.03 -38.25
C ARG A 300 13.20 27.00 -39.29
N ALA A 301 12.02 26.69 -39.84
CA ALA A 301 11.36 27.57 -40.81
C ALA A 301 10.99 28.94 -40.23
N ARG A 302 10.63 29.01 -38.93
CA ARG A 302 10.38 30.29 -38.24
C ARG A 302 11.68 31.07 -37.97
N ALA A 303 12.79 30.39 -37.68
CA ALA A 303 14.08 31.04 -37.49
C ALA A 303 14.62 31.65 -38.79
N GLU A 304 14.43 30.98 -39.93
CA GLU A 304 14.82 31.49 -41.25
C GLU A 304 14.01 32.75 -41.62
N LYS A 305 12.69 32.77 -41.37
CA LYS A 305 11.84 33.94 -41.60
C LYS A 305 12.11 35.14 -40.67
N ALA A 306 12.81 34.93 -39.56
CA ALA A 306 13.15 35.99 -38.59
C ALA A 306 14.54 36.58 -38.83
N GLY A 307 15.32 36.03 -39.77
CA GLY A 307 16.67 36.46 -40.13
C GLY A 307 16.79 37.25 -41.44
N GLU A 308 15.67 37.45 -42.16
CA GLU A 308 15.54 38.37 -43.30
C GLU A 308 14.95 39.72 -42.84
#